data_AF-A0A1P8K7M5-F1
#
_entry.id   AF-A0A1P8K7M5-F1
#
_cell.length_a   1.000
_cell.length_b   1.000
_cell.length_c   1.000
_cell.angle_alpha   90.00
_cell.angle_beta   90.00
_cell.angle_gamma   90.00
#
_symmetry.space_group_name_H-M   'P 1'
#
loop_
_entity.id
_entity.type
_entity.pdbx_description
1 polymer ?
#
loop_
_entity_poly.entity_id
_entity_poly.type
_entity_poly.pdbx_seq_one_letter_code
_entity_poly.pdbx_strand_id
1 'polypeptide(L)'
;MAAAWTLDFNLTRNETMATSKSATHTGLPEGFESPLKRVAMEERCDDIIASIATLSQKSLADVHKMAAQLGVPAVGPYFIYESKIAAILINLAGLVATSYKEFSSYGELGNASILLVDYDEITEMGRHVVFVRVPGQKGSPEWSYIIDVGNWIEPEYHYTTALNKYKPAYFINVTPRPQAKGK
;
A
#
# COMPACT_ATOMS: atom_id res chain seq x y z
N MET A 1 -26.73 23.93 -2.23
CA MET A 1 -26.18 23.82 -3.61
C MET A 1 -25.10 22.73 -3.54
N ALA A 2 -25.44 21.46 -3.77
CA ALA A 2 -25.60 20.79 -5.06
C ALA A 2 -24.29 20.73 -5.89
N ALA A 3 -23.67 19.54 -5.90
CA ALA A 3 -22.95 19.00 -7.05
C ALA A 3 -23.00 17.47 -6.95
N ALA A 4 -24.07 16.91 -7.53
CA ALA A 4 -24.19 15.49 -7.81
C ALA A 4 -23.27 15.15 -8.98
N TRP A 5 -22.44 14.11 -8.84
CA TRP A 5 -21.65 13.55 -9.93
C TRP A 5 -22.42 12.37 -10.51
N THR A 6 -23.05 12.57 -11.66
CA THR A 6 -23.60 11.50 -12.48
C THR A 6 -22.88 11.54 -13.82
N LEU A 7 -22.16 10.48 -14.16
CA LEU A 7 -21.60 10.26 -15.49
C LEU A 7 -22.46 9.21 -16.17
N ASP A 8 -23.27 9.64 -17.13
CA ASP A 8 -23.94 8.77 -18.09
C ASP A 8 -22.92 8.35 -19.15
N PHE A 9 -22.74 7.04 -19.33
CA PHE A 9 -22.13 6.50 -20.54
C PHE A 9 -22.95 5.32 -21.04
N ASN A 10 -23.71 5.58 -22.10
CA ASN A 10 -24.34 4.58 -22.95
C ASN A 10 -23.22 3.83 -23.69
N LEU A 11 -23.01 2.55 -23.38
CA LEU A 11 -22.32 1.63 -24.29
C LEU A 11 -23.18 0.37 -24.46
N THR A 12 -23.62 0.17 -25.69
CA THR A 12 -24.40 -0.95 -26.19
C THR A 12 -23.75 -2.30 -25.87
N ARG A 13 -24.59 -3.22 -25.38
CA ARG A 13 -24.28 -4.65 -25.15
C ARG A 13 -23.72 -5.31 -26.41
N ASN A 14 -22.63 -6.06 -26.24
CA ASN A 14 -22.43 -7.31 -26.96
C ASN A 14 -22.04 -8.38 -25.94
N GLU A 15 -22.98 -9.30 -25.69
CA GLU A 15 -22.73 -10.51 -24.92
C GLU A 15 -21.90 -11.47 -25.77
N THR A 16 -20.80 -11.94 -25.22
CA THR A 16 -20.23 -13.24 -25.60
C THR A 16 -19.59 -13.84 -24.36
N MET A 17 -20.21 -14.90 -23.85
CA MET A 17 -19.67 -15.71 -22.76
C MET A 17 -18.37 -16.37 -23.23
N ALA A 18 -17.24 -15.74 -22.91
CA ALA A 18 -15.93 -16.35 -23.01
C ALA A 18 -15.55 -16.91 -21.64
N THR A 19 -15.39 -18.23 -21.58
CA THR A 19 -14.74 -18.93 -20.48
C THR A 19 -13.30 -18.44 -20.34
N SER A 20 -13.05 -17.47 -19.45
CA SER A 20 -11.71 -16.94 -19.25
C SER A 20 -10.84 -17.95 -18.49
N LYS A 21 -9.99 -18.64 -19.24
CA LYS A 21 -8.75 -19.22 -18.73
C LYS A 21 -7.99 -18.06 -18.06
N SER A 22 -7.74 -18.15 -16.75
CA SER A 22 -7.05 -17.12 -15.97
C SER A 22 -5.68 -16.86 -16.60
N ALA A 23 -5.56 -15.80 -17.39
CA ALA A 23 -4.28 -15.22 -17.70
C ALA A 23 -3.77 -14.62 -16.39
N THR A 24 -2.63 -15.09 -15.90
CA THR A 24 -1.89 -14.44 -14.82
C THR A 24 -1.43 -13.08 -15.32
N HIS A 25 -2.32 -12.10 -15.30
CA HIS A 25 -1.99 -10.72 -15.61
C HIS A 25 -1.07 -10.21 -14.49
N THR A 26 0.22 -10.05 -14.78
CA THR A 26 1.14 -9.33 -13.92
C THR A 26 0.90 -7.83 -14.14
N GLY A 27 0.19 -7.19 -13.22
CA GLY A 27 -0.12 -5.76 -13.31
C GLY A 27 -1.51 -5.41 -12.81
N LEU A 28 -1.84 -4.12 -12.94
CA LEU A 28 -3.19 -3.61 -12.69
C LEU A 28 -4.11 -3.89 -13.89
N PRO A 29 -5.44 -4.03 -13.68
CA PRO A 29 -6.40 -4.16 -14.77
C PRO A 29 -6.28 -3.00 -15.78
N GLU A 30 -6.57 -3.29 -17.06
CA GLU A 30 -6.52 -2.28 -18.12
C GLU A 30 -7.40 -1.06 -17.79
N GLY A 31 -6.85 0.15 -18.00
CA GLY A 31 -7.52 1.41 -17.71
C GLY A 31 -7.60 1.78 -16.21
N PHE A 32 -7.16 0.91 -15.30
CA PHE A 32 -7.05 1.26 -13.88
C PHE A 32 -5.70 1.92 -13.58
N GLU A 33 -5.75 3.13 -13.03
CA GLU A 33 -4.59 3.81 -12.47
C GLU A 33 -4.68 3.81 -10.94
N SER A 34 -3.61 3.40 -10.26
CA SER A 34 -3.55 3.49 -8.81
C SER A 34 -3.64 4.95 -8.37
N PRO A 35 -4.52 5.29 -7.40
CA PRO A 35 -4.53 6.63 -6.82
C PRO A 35 -3.27 6.93 -5.99
N LEU A 36 -2.48 5.91 -5.68
CA LEU A 36 -1.22 6.04 -4.95
C LEU A 36 -0.05 5.95 -5.93
N LYS A 37 0.67 7.07 -6.08
CA LYS A 37 1.94 7.07 -6.79
C LYS A 37 3.00 6.35 -5.95
N ARG A 38 3.68 5.38 -6.57
CA ARG A 38 4.80 4.63 -5.99
C ARG A 38 5.95 5.60 -5.72
N VAL A 39 6.51 5.51 -4.53
CA VAL A 39 7.80 6.10 -4.18
C VAL A 39 8.78 4.95 -4.06
N ALA A 40 9.77 4.90 -4.95
CA ALA A 40 10.83 3.90 -4.87
C ALA A 40 11.76 4.21 -3.70
N MET A 41 12.25 3.19 -3.01
CA MET A 41 13.31 3.34 -2.02
C MET A 41 14.64 3.73 -2.69
N GLU A 42 15.51 4.46 -2.01
CA GLU A 42 16.78 4.93 -2.56
C GLU A 42 17.99 4.21 -1.94
N GLU A 43 17.87 3.83 -0.67
CA GLU A 43 18.94 3.22 0.11
C GLU A 43 18.69 1.72 0.35
N ARG A 44 19.54 1.07 1.15
CA ARG A 44 19.39 -0.37 1.45
C ARG A 44 18.28 -0.68 2.46
N CYS A 45 17.90 0.27 3.32
CA CYS A 45 17.08 0.04 4.51
C CYS A 45 15.93 1.06 4.70
N ASP A 46 15.50 1.72 3.62
CA ASP A 46 14.46 2.76 3.61
C ASP A 46 13.15 2.29 2.94
N ASP A 47 12.96 1.00 2.77
CA ASP A 47 11.72 0.37 2.29
C ASP A 47 10.47 0.79 3.10
N ILE A 48 10.58 0.87 4.42
CA ILE A 48 9.50 1.37 5.28
C ILE A 48 9.25 2.87 5.07
N ILE A 49 10.31 3.66 4.86
CA ILE A 49 10.20 5.10 4.56
C ILE A 49 9.51 5.28 3.22
N ALA A 50 9.88 4.50 2.20
CA ALA A 50 9.26 4.52 0.88
C ALA A 50 7.79 4.05 0.90
N SER A 51 7.47 3.07 1.74
CA SER A 51 6.08 2.63 1.98
C SER A 51 5.24 3.75 2.62
N ILE A 52 5.79 4.45 3.62
CA ILE A 52 5.15 5.60 4.25
C ILE A 52 4.99 6.75 3.23
N ALA A 53 6.02 7.03 2.41
CA ALA A 53 5.98 8.06 1.38
C ALA A 53 4.88 7.78 0.35
N THR A 54 4.77 6.52 -0.10
CA THR A 54 3.71 6.03 -0.99
C THR A 54 2.33 6.22 -0.36
N LEU A 55 2.12 5.82 0.90
CA LEU A 55 0.81 5.97 1.55
C LEU A 55 0.44 7.44 1.86
N SER A 56 1.43 8.25 2.21
CA SER A 56 1.22 9.67 2.55
C SER A 56 1.21 10.60 1.34
N GLN A 57 1.55 10.08 0.14
CA GLN A 57 1.76 10.85 -1.08
C GLN A 57 2.73 12.02 -0.86
N LYS A 58 3.83 11.73 -0.16
CA LYS A 58 4.95 12.65 0.12
C LYS A 58 6.23 12.15 -0.52
N SER A 59 7.25 13.00 -0.57
CA SER A 59 8.59 12.60 -1.02
C SER A 59 9.33 11.81 0.07
N LEU A 60 10.35 11.03 -0.29
CA LEU A 60 11.25 10.40 0.68
C LEU A 60 11.88 11.45 1.61
N ALA A 61 12.28 12.60 1.06
CA ALA A 61 12.88 13.68 1.84
C ALA A 61 11.96 14.22 2.94
N ASP A 62 10.66 14.35 2.67
CA ASP A 62 9.67 14.76 3.68
C ASP A 62 9.54 13.72 4.79
N VAL A 63 9.53 12.44 4.43
CA VAL A 63 9.43 11.33 5.40
C VAL A 63 10.69 11.22 6.23
N HIS A 64 11.88 11.32 5.63
CA HIS A 64 13.16 11.36 6.36
C HIS A 64 13.23 12.56 7.31
N LYS A 65 12.78 13.74 6.88
CA LYS A 65 12.73 14.93 7.74
C LYS A 65 11.83 14.71 8.95
N MET A 66 10.64 14.14 8.75
CA MET A 66 9.73 13.80 9.86
C MET A 66 10.33 12.71 10.76
N ALA A 67 10.94 11.68 10.19
CA ALA A 67 11.61 10.62 10.93
C ALA A 67 12.74 11.18 11.81
N ALA A 68 13.57 12.07 11.27
CA ALA A 68 14.64 12.74 12.01
C ALA A 68 14.11 13.59 13.18
N GLN A 69 13.00 14.31 12.98
CA GLN A 69 12.32 15.06 14.06
C GLN A 69 11.83 14.14 15.20
N LEU A 70 11.52 12.89 14.88
CA LEU A 70 11.13 11.83 15.83
C LEU A 70 12.33 11.02 16.35
N GLY A 71 13.56 11.47 16.10
CA GLY A 71 14.78 10.83 16.56
C GLY A 71 15.11 9.52 15.86
N VAL A 72 14.72 9.35 14.59
CA VAL A 72 15.28 8.30 13.72
C VAL A 72 16.66 8.76 13.23
N PRO A 73 17.71 7.93 13.29
CA PRO A 73 19.02 8.28 12.75
C PRO A 73 18.95 8.64 11.27
N ALA A 74 19.77 9.61 10.84
CA ALA A 74 19.81 10.03 9.43
C ALA A 74 20.46 9.01 8.49
N VAL A 75 21.29 8.11 9.04
CA VAL A 75 22.04 7.10 8.30
C VAL A 75 21.87 5.75 8.99
N GLY A 76 21.70 4.69 8.20
CA GLY A 76 21.53 3.32 8.65
C GLY A 76 22.82 2.65 9.16
N PRO A 77 22.71 1.42 9.70
CA PRO A 77 21.48 0.64 9.79
C PRO A 77 20.59 1.09 10.96
N TYR A 78 19.29 1.17 10.73
CA TYR A 78 18.29 1.43 11.78
C TYR A 78 17.00 0.69 11.47
N PHE A 79 16.21 0.44 12.52
CA PHE A 79 14.83 -0.03 12.41
C PHE A 79 13.88 1.08 12.85
N ILE A 80 12.79 1.27 12.11
CA ILE A 80 11.70 2.17 12.51
C ILE A 80 10.61 1.32 13.11
N TYR A 81 10.50 1.35 14.44
CA TYR A 81 9.45 0.63 15.15
C TYR A 81 8.07 1.25 14.91
N GLU A 82 7.03 0.44 15.11
CA GLU A 82 5.61 0.77 14.88
C GLU A 82 5.16 2.12 15.46
N SER A 83 5.64 2.50 16.65
CA SER A 83 5.27 3.76 17.28
C SER A 83 5.76 4.97 16.48
N LYS A 84 6.96 4.88 15.90
CA LYS A 84 7.50 5.91 15.00
C LYS A 84 6.83 5.87 13.64
N ILE A 85 6.55 4.68 13.08
CA ILE A 85 5.77 4.54 11.84
C ILE A 85 4.42 5.26 11.97
N ALA A 86 3.68 4.98 13.04
CA ALA A 86 2.40 5.62 13.33
C ALA A 86 2.54 7.14 13.51
N ALA A 87 3.56 7.60 14.24
CA ALA A 87 3.84 9.01 14.44
C ALA A 87 4.19 9.75 13.12
N ILE A 88 4.90 9.11 12.19
CA ILE A 88 5.20 9.73 10.89
C ILE A 88 3.92 9.84 10.04
N LEU A 89 3.16 8.75 9.91
CA LEU A 89 1.93 8.70 9.12
C LEU A 89 0.87 9.72 9.59
N ILE A 90 0.72 9.85 10.91
CA ILE A 90 -0.28 10.76 11.49
C ILE A 90 0.10 12.24 11.30
N ASN A 91 1.40 12.57 11.33
CA ASN A 91 1.89 13.94 11.15
C ASN A 91 1.94 14.36 9.68
N LEU A 92 2.21 13.44 8.75
CA LEU A 92 2.34 13.77 7.32
C LEU A 92 1.02 13.75 6.55
N ALA A 93 0.10 12.86 6.92
CA ALA A 93 -1.11 12.61 6.14
C ALA A 93 -2.38 12.43 6.98
N GLY A 94 -2.31 12.57 8.31
CA GLY A 94 -3.46 12.31 9.16
C GLY A 94 -3.91 10.84 9.13
N LEU A 95 -3.00 9.92 8.81
CA LEU A 95 -3.26 8.48 8.76
C LEU A 95 -2.92 7.84 10.10
N VAL A 96 -3.77 6.92 10.56
CA VAL A 96 -3.60 6.14 11.78
C VAL A 96 -3.14 4.74 11.40
N ALA A 97 -2.08 4.27 12.05
CA ALA A 97 -1.53 2.93 11.87
C ALA A 97 -1.79 2.07 13.10
N THR A 98 -1.98 0.76 12.90
CA THR A 98 -1.95 -0.21 14.00
C THR A 98 -0.51 -0.54 14.41
N SER A 99 -0.35 -1.33 15.48
CA SER A 99 0.88 -2.10 15.71
C SER A 99 1.09 -3.14 14.60
N TYR A 100 2.29 -3.72 14.52
CA TYR A 100 2.49 -4.94 13.74
C TYR A 100 1.59 -6.06 14.25
N LYS A 101 1.06 -6.84 13.31
CA LYS A 101 0.29 -8.05 13.56
C LYS A 101 0.80 -9.16 12.66
N GLU A 102 0.76 -10.40 13.16
CA GLU A 102 1.08 -11.58 12.35
C GLU A 102 0.10 -11.72 11.20
N PHE A 103 0.64 -12.03 10.02
CA PHE A 103 -0.15 -12.25 8.82
C PHE A 103 -0.69 -13.68 8.77
N SER A 104 -1.99 -13.83 8.60
CA SER A 104 -2.67 -15.11 8.41
C SER A 104 -3.31 -15.24 7.02
N SER A 105 -3.85 -14.14 6.49
CA SER A 105 -4.47 -14.11 5.17
C SER A 105 -4.71 -12.67 4.68
N TYR A 106 -4.77 -12.47 3.36
CA TYR A 106 -5.11 -11.18 2.77
C TYR A 106 -6.50 -10.66 3.18
N GLY A 107 -7.40 -11.55 3.64
CA GLY A 107 -8.75 -11.18 4.08
C GLY A 107 -8.77 -10.28 5.33
N GLU A 108 -7.76 -10.36 6.20
CA GLU A 108 -7.69 -9.58 7.45
C GLU A 108 -7.15 -8.15 7.27
N LEU A 109 -6.56 -7.89 6.11
CA LEU A 109 -5.97 -6.59 5.78
C LEU A 109 -7.07 -5.55 5.56
N GLY A 110 -6.81 -4.34 6.03
CA GLY A 110 -7.66 -3.19 5.76
C GLY A 110 -7.63 -2.74 4.30
N ASN A 111 -8.16 -1.54 4.03
CA ASN A 111 -8.14 -0.99 2.67
C ASN A 111 -6.73 -0.60 2.22
N ALA A 112 -5.87 -0.22 3.16
CA ALA A 112 -4.45 0.03 2.93
C ALA A 112 -3.66 -0.57 4.10
N SER A 113 -2.58 -1.26 3.77
CA SER A 113 -1.71 -1.89 4.77
C SER A 113 -0.25 -1.83 4.32
N ILE A 114 0.67 -1.74 5.27
CA ILE A 114 2.09 -2.01 5.02
C ILE A 114 2.33 -3.47 5.39
N LEU A 115 2.87 -4.27 4.48
CA LEU A 115 3.23 -5.66 4.72
C LEU A 115 4.73 -5.78 4.90
N LEU A 116 5.17 -6.53 5.91
CA LEU A 116 6.53 -7.04 6.01
C LEU A 116 6.56 -8.42 5.34
N VAL A 117 7.21 -8.48 4.18
CA VAL A 117 7.31 -9.66 3.32
C VAL A 117 8.73 -10.21 3.33
N ASP A 118 8.85 -11.48 2.96
CA ASP A 118 10.13 -12.17 2.80
C ASP A 118 10.96 -12.14 4.09
N TYR A 119 10.28 -12.17 5.25
CA TYR A 119 10.89 -12.13 6.57
C TYR A 119 11.67 -13.41 6.86
N ASP A 120 12.90 -13.25 7.32
CA ASP A 120 13.79 -14.31 7.75
C ASP A 120 13.95 -14.24 9.28
N GLU A 121 13.50 -15.29 9.97
CA GLU A 121 13.49 -15.35 11.44
C GLU A 121 14.90 -15.43 12.06
N ILE A 122 15.92 -15.82 11.29
CA ILE A 122 17.30 -15.93 11.79
C ILE A 122 17.96 -14.55 11.83
N THR A 123 17.73 -13.76 10.78
CA THR A 123 18.31 -12.43 10.62
C THR A 123 17.41 -11.32 11.16
N GLU A 124 16.13 -11.63 11.42
CA GLU A 124 15.08 -10.68 11.76
C GLU A 124 14.92 -9.56 10.71
N MET A 125 15.19 -9.90 9.45
CA MET A 125 15.11 -8.97 8.32
C MET A 125 14.00 -9.38 7.36
N GLY A 126 13.35 -8.38 6.78
CA GLY A 126 12.41 -8.54 5.68
C GLY A 126 12.32 -7.25 4.89
N ARG A 127 11.29 -7.13 4.07
CA ARG A 127 11.03 -5.98 3.21
C ARG A 127 9.61 -5.47 3.38
N HIS A 128 9.42 -4.17 3.29
CA HIS A 128 8.12 -3.53 3.33
C HIS A 128 7.56 -3.30 1.93
N VAL A 129 6.27 -3.61 1.77
CA VAL A 129 5.47 -3.27 0.58
C VAL A 129 4.12 -2.70 1.00
N VAL A 130 3.45 -2.01 0.10
CA VAL A 130 2.11 -1.45 0.36
C VAL A 130 1.05 -2.34 -0.29
N PHE A 131 0.09 -2.82 0.50
CA PHE A 131 -1.10 -3.49 0.02
C PHE A 131 -2.26 -2.51 -0.08
N VAL A 132 -3.04 -2.62 -1.15
CA VAL A 132 -4.24 -1.79 -1.38
C VAL A 132 -5.41 -2.68 -1.79
N ARG A 133 -6.53 -2.53 -1.08
CA ARG A 133 -7.82 -3.13 -1.44
C ARG A 133 -8.64 -2.12 -2.25
N VAL A 134 -9.12 -2.57 -3.40
CA VAL A 134 -10.05 -1.80 -4.24
C VAL A 134 -11.45 -2.32 -3.98
N PRO A 135 -12.32 -1.54 -3.31
CA PRO A 135 -13.67 -1.99 -3.00
C PRO A 135 -14.43 -2.29 -4.29
N GLY A 136 -15.25 -3.34 -4.26
CA GLY A 136 -16.12 -3.66 -5.39
C GLY A 136 -17.09 -2.52 -5.69
N GLN A 137 -17.37 -2.31 -6.97
CA GLN A 137 -18.40 -1.39 -7.44
C GLN A 137 -19.53 -2.19 -8.11
N LYS A 138 -20.65 -1.54 -8.45
CA LYS A 138 -21.79 -2.23 -9.06
C LYS A 138 -21.36 -2.90 -10.38
N GLY A 139 -21.25 -4.23 -10.36
CA GLY A 139 -20.83 -5.04 -11.52
C GLY A 139 -19.35 -5.43 -11.55
N SER A 140 -18.54 -5.03 -10.56
CA SER A 140 -17.13 -5.42 -10.47
C SER A 140 -16.81 -5.91 -9.05
N PRO A 141 -16.25 -7.12 -8.90
CA PRO A 141 -15.90 -7.64 -7.58
C PRO A 141 -14.80 -6.79 -6.94
N GLU A 142 -14.71 -6.87 -5.62
CA GLU A 142 -13.54 -6.38 -4.89
C GLU A 142 -12.29 -7.11 -5.36
N TRP A 143 -11.17 -6.40 -5.42
CA TRP A 143 -9.87 -6.97 -5.73
C TRP A 143 -8.77 -6.19 -4.98
N SER A 144 -7.53 -6.63 -5.08
CA SER A 144 -6.42 -6.00 -4.36
C SER A 144 -5.12 -6.10 -5.15
N TYR A 145 -4.19 -5.21 -4.84
CA TYR A 145 -2.85 -5.19 -5.45
C TYR A 145 -1.80 -4.76 -4.42
N ILE A 146 -0.54 -5.01 -4.77
CA ILE A 146 0.64 -4.56 -4.06
C ILE A 146 1.32 -3.45 -4.86
N ILE A 147 1.82 -2.45 -4.14
CA ILE A 147 2.77 -1.46 -4.62
C ILE A 147 4.13 -1.82 -4.02
N ASP A 148 5.05 -2.24 -4.87
CA ASP A 148 6.37 -2.68 -4.47
C ASP A 148 7.36 -1.52 -4.53
N VAL A 149 7.86 -1.07 -3.38
CA VAL A 149 8.73 0.10 -3.28
C VAL A 149 10.20 -0.22 -3.56
N GLY A 150 10.58 -1.49 -3.70
CA GLY A 150 11.96 -1.88 -3.99
C GLY A 150 12.47 -1.27 -5.29
N ASN A 151 13.64 -0.64 -5.29
CA ASN A 151 14.20 -0.01 -6.51
C ASN A 151 14.80 -1.01 -7.50
N TRP A 152 15.14 -2.21 -7.03
CA TRP A 152 15.64 -3.32 -7.84
C TRP A 152 14.52 -4.13 -8.51
N ILE A 153 13.26 -3.85 -8.19
CA ILE A 153 12.10 -4.61 -8.66
C ILE A 153 11.77 -4.22 -10.10
N GLU A 154 11.47 -5.21 -10.93
CA GLU A 154 11.12 -4.99 -12.33
C GLU A 154 9.83 -4.16 -12.45
N PRO A 155 9.70 -3.28 -13.46
CA PRO A 155 8.55 -2.37 -13.61
C PRO A 155 7.18 -3.05 -13.56
N GLU A 156 7.06 -4.28 -14.08
CA GLU A 156 5.81 -5.06 -14.06
C GLU A 156 5.33 -5.46 -12.66
N TYR A 157 6.21 -5.39 -11.65
CA TYR A 157 5.88 -5.66 -10.25
C TYR A 157 5.78 -4.39 -9.40
N HIS A 158 6.02 -3.19 -9.96
CA HIS A 158 5.83 -1.93 -9.23
C HIS A 158 4.40 -1.79 -8.72
N TYR A 159 3.45 -2.27 -9.52
CA TYR A 159 2.04 -2.42 -9.17
C TYR A 159 1.57 -3.78 -9.64
N THR A 160 1.16 -4.67 -8.73
CA THR A 160 0.88 -6.05 -9.13
C THR A 160 -0.26 -6.70 -8.34
N THR A 161 -1.07 -7.48 -9.05
CA THR A 161 -2.11 -8.35 -8.48
C THR A 161 -1.57 -9.76 -8.19
N ALA A 162 -0.29 -10.04 -8.48
CA ALA A 162 0.37 -11.32 -8.21
C ALA A 162 0.74 -11.49 -6.72
N LEU A 163 -0.27 -11.46 -5.84
CA LEU A 163 -0.11 -11.52 -4.38
C LEU A 163 0.63 -12.78 -3.90
N ASN A 164 0.53 -13.88 -4.64
CA ASN A 164 1.20 -15.14 -4.35
C ASN A 164 2.74 -15.10 -4.52
N LYS A 165 3.29 -14.07 -5.16
CA LYS A 165 4.74 -13.86 -5.26
C LYS A 165 5.35 -13.44 -3.93
N TYR A 166 4.54 -12.85 -3.04
CA TYR A 166 4.97 -12.30 -1.77
C TYR A 166 4.73 -13.30 -0.65
N LYS A 167 5.61 -13.30 0.36
CA LYS A 167 5.47 -14.09 1.59
C LYS A 167 5.32 -13.15 2.79
N PRO A 168 4.13 -12.59 3.05
CA PRO A 168 3.94 -11.70 4.19
C PRO A 168 4.05 -12.47 5.50
N ALA A 169 4.80 -11.91 6.46
CA ALA A 169 4.92 -12.42 7.82
C ALA A 169 4.17 -11.53 8.81
N TYR A 170 4.22 -10.21 8.61
CA TYR A 170 3.54 -9.24 9.46
C TYR A 170 2.90 -8.13 8.64
N PHE A 171 1.97 -7.39 9.25
CA PHE A 171 1.36 -6.22 8.63
C PHE A 171 1.03 -5.11 9.63
N ILE A 172 0.89 -3.90 9.10
CA ILE A 172 0.32 -2.72 9.77
C ILE A 172 -0.87 -2.26 8.93
N ASN A 173 -2.06 -2.19 9.53
CA ASN A 173 -3.21 -1.58 8.87
C ASN A 173 -3.15 -0.06 9.00
N VAL A 174 -3.48 0.65 7.92
CA VAL A 174 -3.48 2.10 7.85
C VAL A 174 -4.86 2.61 7.46
N THR A 175 -5.40 3.55 8.23
CA THR A 175 -6.73 4.14 7.99
C THR A 175 -6.70 5.66 8.13
N PRO A 176 -7.60 6.41 7.47
CA PRO A 176 -7.78 7.82 7.77
C PRO A 176 -8.11 8.02 9.25
N ARG A 177 -7.59 9.09 9.87
CA ARG A 177 -7.99 9.47 11.22
C ARG A 177 -9.53 9.60 11.27
N PRO A 178 -10.20 8.93 12.23
CA PRO A 178 -11.63 9.12 12.43
C PRO A 178 -11.93 10.61 12.62
N GLN A 179 -12.85 11.17 11.84
CA GLN A 179 -13.34 12.52 12.12
C GLN A 179 -14.04 12.50 13.47
N ALA A 180 -13.73 13.47 14.34
CA ALA A 180 -14.47 13.64 15.58
C ALA A 180 -15.94 13.91 15.22
N LYS A 181 -16.85 13.04 15.65
CA LYS A 181 -18.29 13.34 15.58
C LYS A 181 -18.50 14.57 16.47
N GLY A 182 -18.82 15.71 15.87
CA GLY A 182 -19.18 16.92 16.59
C GLY A 182 -20.28 16.60 17.61
N LYS A 183 -20.09 17.06 18.85
CA LYS A 183 -21.14 17.08 19.86
C LYS A 183 -22.14 18.18 19.55
#